data_AF-A0A7X0TXI7-F1
#
_entry.id   AF-A0A7X0TXI7-F1
#
_cell.length_a   1.000
_cell.length_b   1.000
_cell.length_c   1.000
_cell.angle_alpha   90.00
_cell.angle_beta   90.00
_cell.angle_gamma   90.00
#
_symmetry.space_group_name_H-M   'P 1'
#
loop_
_entity.id
_entity.type
_entity.pdbx_description
1 polymer ?
#
loop_
_entity_poly.entity_id
_entity_poly.type
_entity_poly.pdbx_seq_one_letter_code
_entity_poly.pdbx_strand_id
1 'polypeptide(L)'
;MRVIAWAAGGIAVLAVAAFAVARSAAEPSLGERVYDYAGGQHLEGEIAYRETPPVGGPHNPVWQNCGIYDQPIGDEHGVHTLEHGAVWITYRPGLPPAELELLKKLAARDYLLLSPYPGLPAEVVVSSWNRQLVLDGAADKRLPEFIRRFTMNPELAPEPGAPCTQGTGEPSSA
;
A
#
# COMPACT_ATOMS: atom_id res chain seq x y z
N MET A 1 60.74 35.98 -33.26
CA MET A 1 59.92 35.64 -32.08
C MET A 1 58.55 35.20 -32.59
N ARG A 2 58.07 34.03 -32.16
CA ARG A 2 56.88 33.28 -32.64
C ARG A 2 55.56 33.99 -32.31
N VAL A 3 54.53 33.92 -33.17
CA VAL A 3 53.13 33.44 -32.91
C VAL A 3 52.40 33.33 -34.28
N ILE A 4 52.24 32.16 -34.90
CA ILE A 4 51.12 31.19 -34.85
C ILE A 4 49.76 31.79 -35.27
N ALA A 5 49.27 31.28 -36.41
CA ALA A 5 47.93 31.46 -36.97
C ALA A 5 46.85 30.78 -36.12
N TRP A 6 45.63 31.31 -36.12
CA TRP A 6 44.41 30.48 -36.08
C TRP A 6 43.27 31.11 -36.87
N ALA A 7 42.65 30.26 -37.67
CA ALA A 7 41.47 30.52 -38.47
C ALA A 7 40.18 30.22 -37.69
N ALA A 8 39.10 30.81 -38.20
CA ALA A 8 37.75 30.26 -38.26
C ALA A 8 36.92 30.10 -36.96
N GLY A 9 35.66 30.53 -37.10
CA GLY A 9 34.53 29.75 -36.58
C GLY A 9 33.86 30.31 -35.34
N GLY A 10 32.87 31.18 -35.53
CA GLY A 10 31.86 31.47 -34.51
C GLY A 10 30.47 31.22 -35.08
N ILE A 11 30.06 29.96 -35.21
CA ILE A 11 28.66 29.61 -35.45
C ILE A 11 27.92 29.82 -34.12
N ALA A 12 27.02 30.80 -34.09
CA ALA A 12 26.09 30.99 -32.98
C ALA A 12 25.08 29.83 -32.98
N VAL A 13 25.24 28.88 -32.05
CA VAL A 13 24.22 27.86 -31.79
C VAL A 13 23.31 28.39 -30.68
N LEU A 14 22.20 29.02 -31.07
CA LEU A 14 21.06 29.27 -30.19
C LEU A 14 20.35 27.95 -29.92
N ALA A 15 20.82 27.19 -28.94
CA ALA A 15 20.08 26.05 -28.41
C ALA A 15 18.95 26.57 -27.50
N VAL A 16 17.77 26.78 -28.08
CA VAL A 16 16.53 26.95 -27.30
C VAL A 16 16.19 25.57 -26.71
N ALA A 17 16.67 25.31 -25.51
CA ALA A 17 16.24 24.16 -24.72
C ALA A 17 14.81 24.42 -24.23
N ALA A 18 13.82 24.01 -25.04
CA ALA A 18 12.44 23.89 -24.60
C ALA A 18 12.35 22.73 -23.60
N PHE A 19 12.58 23.02 -22.32
CA PHE A 19 12.23 22.12 -21.22
C PHE A 19 10.70 21.99 -21.18
N ALA A 20 10.18 21.02 -21.93
CA ALA A 20 8.82 20.54 -21.73
C ALA A 20 8.80 19.80 -20.39
N VAL A 21 8.43 20.52 -19.32
CA VAL A 21 8.05 19.90 -18.06
C VAL A 21 6.74 19.17 -18.33
N ALA A 22 6.81 17.89 -18.68
CA ALA A 22 5.66 17.01 -18.70
C ALA A 22 5.10 16.98 -17.27
N ARG A 23 4.01 17.70 -17.03
CA ARG A 23 3.21 17.51 -15.83
C ARG A 23 2.58 16.12 -15.95
N SER A 24 3.12 15.13 -15.24
CA SER A 24 2.42 13.86 -15.04
C SER A 24 1.03 14.19 -14.50
N ALA A 25 -0.02 13.87 -15.27
CA ALA A 25 -1.37 13.94 -14.77
C ALA A 25 -1.48 12.95 -13.61
N ALA A 26 -1.96 13.40 -12.45
CA ALA A 26 -2.25 12.51 -11.33
C ALA A 26 -3.20 11.40 -11.81
N GLU A 27 -2.91 10.15 -11.43
CA GLU A 27 -3.80 9.03 -11.78
C GLU A 27 -5.21 9.30 -11.22
N PRO A 28 -6.29 8.99 -11.96
CA PRO A 28 -7.65 9.15 -11.45
C PRO A 28 -7.89 8.28 -10.20
N SER A 29 -8.60 8.82 -9.21
CA SER A 29 -8.98 8.08 -7.99
C SER A 29 -9.78 6.80 -8.32
N LEU A 30 -9.61 5.78 -7.48
CA LEU A 30 -10.39 4.53 -7.48
C LEU A 30 -11.72 4.67 -6.71
N GLY A 31 -12.01 5.86 -6.18
CA GLY A 31 -13.07 6.08 -5.19
C GLY A 31 -12.66 5.68 -3.77
N GLU A 32 -11.35 5.57 -3.51
CA GLU A 32 -10.80 5.29 -2.19
C GLU A 32 -11.00 6.47 -1.24
N ARG A 33 -11.26 6.15 0.02
CA ARG A 33 -11.23 7.10 1.12
C ARG A 33 -9.78 7.43 1.45
N VAL A 34 -9.52 8.71 1.71
CA VAL A 34 -8.21 9.28 2.01
C VAL A 34 -8.20 9.75 3.45
N TYR A 35 -7.13 9.42 4.18
CA TYR A 35 -6.90 9.78 5.58
C TYR A 35 -5.55 10.47 5.75
N ASP A 36 -5.29 10.98 6.95
CA ASP A 36 -4.07 11.69 7.31
C ASP A 36 -3.60 11.30 8.72
N TYR A 37 -3.06 10.09 8.82
CA TYR A 37 -2.37 9.58 10.00
C TYR A 37 -0.86 9.72 9.86
N ALA A 38 -0.21 10.16 10.94
CA ALA A 38 1.23 10.13 11.09
C ALA A 38 1.71 8.73 11.51
N GLY A 39 2.86 8.29 10.99
CA GLY A 39 3.54 7.05 11.39
C GLY A 39 4.36 7.16 12.67
N GLY A 40 4.94 6.03 13.09
CA GLY A 40 5.92 5.89 14.16
C GLY A 40 5.37 5.94 15.59
N GLN A 41 4.05 6.03 15.74
CA GLN A 41 3.40 6.11 17.06
C GLN A 41 3.15 4.70 17.62
N HIS A 42 4.17 4.11 18.23
CA HIS A 42 4.06 2.77 18.81
C HIS A 42 3.41 2.77 20.21
N LEU A 43 2.40 1.93 20.43
CA LEU A 43 1.72 1.70 21.70
C LEU A 43 1.56 0.19 21.95
N GLU A 44 1.76 -0.25 23.20
CA GLU A 44 1.56 -1.65 23.58
C GLU A 44 0.09 -1.98 23.87
N GLY A 45 -0.29 -3.24 23.67
CA GLY A 45 -1.64 -3.75 23.96
C GLY A 45 -2.68 -3.41 22.90
N GLU A 46 -3.95 -3.61 23.24
CA GLU A 46 -5.09 -3.37 22.33
C GLU A 46 -5.31 -1.86 22.11
N ILE A 47 -5.56 -1.48 20.86
CA ILE A 47 -5.77 -0.08 20.46
C ILE A 47 -7.17 0.06 19.83
N ALA A 48 -7.91 1.07 20.27
CA ALA A 48 -9.21 1.40 19.69
C ALA A 48 -9.04 2.30 18.46
N TYR A 49 -9.60 1.87 17.33
CA TYR A 49 -9.58 2.61 16.07
C TYR A 49 -10.94 3.21 15.72
N ARG A 50 -10.92 4.28 14.91
CA ARG A 50 -12.14 4.93 14.43
C ARG A 50 -12.70 4.23 13.20
N GLU A 51 -11.83 3.77 12.31
CA GLU A 51 -12.18 3.06 11.09
C GLU A 51 -12.25 1.54 11.32
N THR A 52 -13.05 0.87 10.51
CA THR A 52 -13.22 -0.59 10.53
C THR A 52 -13.10 -1.10 9.10
N PRO A 53 -12.00 -1.77 8.71
CA PRO A 53 -10.75 -1.95 9.45
C PRO A 53 -9.99 -0.62 9.64
N PRO A 54 -8.98 -0.57 10.52
CA PRO A 54 -8.09 0.58 10.62
C PRO A 54 -7.23 0.76 9.36
N VAL A 55 -6.70 1.98 9.18
CA VAL A 55 -6.00 2.43 7.96
C VAL A 55 -4.73 3.23 8.28
N GLY A 56 -4.30 3.25 9.53
CA GLY A 56 -3.17 4.02 10.02
C GLY A 56 -3.36 4.47 11.47
N GLY A 57 -2.38 5.23 11.98
CA GLY A 57 -2.39 5.79 13.33
C GLY A 57 -1.56 4.97 14.32
N PRO A 58 -1.75 5.17 15.64
CA PRO A 58 -0.99 4.42 16.64
C PRO A 58 -1.16 2.91 16.49
N HIS A 59 -0.08 2.16 16.68
CA HIS A 59 -0.07 0.71 16.44
C HIS A 59 0.96 -0.01 17.32
N ASN A 60 0.93 -1.33 17.36
CA ASN A 60 1.84 -2.12 18.21
C ASN A 60 3.27 -2.07 17.65
N PRO A 61 4.35 -2.08 18.46
CA PRO A 61 5.73 -2.15 17.94
C PRO A 61 6.08 -3.46 17.23
N VAL A 62 5.23 -4.49 17.28
CA VAL A 62 5.38 -5.74 16.54
C VAL A 62 4.39 -5.75 15.38
N TRP A 63 4.86 -5.99 14.16
CA TRP A 63 4.00 -6.10 12.97
C TRP A 63 3.39 -7.50 12.81
N GLN A 64 2.29 -7.59 12.06
CA GLN A 64 1.74 -8.85 11.59
C GLN A 64 2.58 -9.37 10.41
N ASN A 65 2.94 -10.66 10.41
CA ASN A 65 3.55 -11.29 9.25
C ASN A 65 2.59 -11.23 8.04
N CYS A 66 3.06 -10.73 6.90
CA CYS A 66 2.30 -10.78 5.65
C CYS A 66 2.00 -12.23 5.25
N GLY A 67 0.86 -12.41 4.61
CA GLY A 67 0.37 -13.71 4.15
C GLY A 67 -1.13 -13.85 4.30
N ILE A 68 -1.59 -15.09 4.16
CA ILE A 68 -3.00 -15.46 4.20
C ILE A 68 -3.34 -16.01 5.57
N TYR A 69 -4.41 -15.51 6.18
CA TYR A 69 -4.91 -15.98 7.47
C TYR A 69 -6.34 -16.45 7.33
N ASP A 70 -6.64 -17.62 7.90
CA ASP A 70 -8.01 -18.14 8.00
C ASP A 70 -8.73 -17.67 9.27
N GLN A 71 -8.05 -16.90 10.13
CA GLN A 71 -8.58 -16.31 11.37
C GLN A 71 -8.33 -14.79 11.42
N PRO A 72 -9.13 -14.03 12.17
CA PRO A 72 -8.87 -12.61 12.37
C PRO A 72 -7.50 -12.40 13.04
N ILE A 73 -6.88 -11.26 12.73
CA ILE A 73 -5.61 -10.83 13.32
C ILE A 73 -5.84 -9.65 14.28
N GLY A 74 -4.83 -9.28 15.06
CA GLY A 74 -4.86 -8.06 15.87
C GLY A 74 -4.75 -6.81 14.99
N ASP A 75 -5.64 -5.85 15.20
CA ASP A 75 -5.72 -4.62 14.41
C ASP A 75 -4.42 -3.81 14.50
N GLU A 76 -3.89 -3.67 15.71
CA GLU A 76 -2.63 -2.98 16.00
C GLU A 76 -1.41 -3.59 15.29
N HIS A 77 -1.41 -4.90 15.07
CA HIS A 77 -0.36 -5.58 14.32
C HIS A 77 -0.54 -5.39 12.82
N GLY A 78 -1.80 -5.46 12.34
CA GLY A 78 -2.13 -5.19 10.94
C GLY A 78 -1.81 -3.74 10.53
N VAL A 79 -2.06 -2.75 11.39
CA VAL A 79 -1.72 -1.34 11.12
C VAL A 79 -0.21 -1.12 11.02
N HIS A 80 0.60 -1.75 11.87
CA HIS A 80 2.05 -1.71 11.71
C HIS A 80 2.45 -2.30 10.35
N THR A 81 1.86 -3.42 9.95
CA THR A 81 2.12 -3.99 8.62
C THR A 81 1.78 -3.00 7.48
N LEU A 82 0.74 -2.18 7.63
CA LEU A 82 0.46 -1.08 6.69
C LEU A 82 1.55 -0.01 6.69
N GLU A 83 2.16 0.29 7.86
CA GLU A 83 3.27 1.24 7.97
C GLU A 83 4.47 0.81 7.11
N HIS A 84 4.72 -0.50 7.07
CA HIS A 84 5.77 -1.11 6.26
C HIS A 84 5.50 -1.11 4.76
N GLY A 85 4.33 -0.58 4.35
CA GLY A 85 3.90 -0.53 2.95
C GLY A 85 3.12 -1.75 2.50
N ALA A 86 2.64 -2.60 3.41
CA ALA A 86 1.74 -3.67 3.01
C ALA A 86 0.35 -3.14 2.61
N VAL A 87 -0.38 -3.99 1.89
CA VAL A 87 -1.82 -3.85 1.66
C VAL A 87 -2.54 -4.94 2.43
N TRP A 88 -3.47 -4.53 3.28
CA TRP A 88 -4.33 -5.44 4.03
C TRP A 88 -5.69 -5.59 3.33
N ILE A 89 -5.93 -6.77 2.81
CA ILE A 89 -7.18 -7.21 2.22
C ILE A 89 -7.99 -7.88 3.34
N THR A 90 -9.07 -7.24 3.76
CA THR A 90 -10.00 -7.83 4.72
C THR A 90 -11.25 -8.30 4.02
N TYR A 91 -11.80 -9.43 4.46
CA TYR A 91 -13.06 -9.94 3.94
C TYR A 91 -14.05 -10.26 5.05
N ARG A 92 -15.34 -10.13 4.74
CA ARG A 92 -16.41 -10.46 5.68
C ARG A 92 -16.46 -11.98 5.90
N PRO A 93 -16.49 -12.46 7.15
CA PRO A 93 -16.71 -13.88 7.44
C PRO A 93 -17.96 -14.41 6.72
N GLY A 94 -17.83 -15.57 6.08
CA GLY A 94 -18.89 -16.17 5.27
C GLY A 94 -18.92 -15.73 3.79
N LEU A 95 -17.88 -15.04 3.31
CA LEU A 95 -17.69 -14.76 1.88
C LEU A 95 -17.80 -16.07 1.06
N PRO A 96 -18.43 -16.06 -0.14
CA PRO A 96 -18.52 -17.25 -0.98
C PRO A 96 -17.13 -17.87 -1.25
N PRO A 97 -16.99 -19.21 -1.21
CA PRO A 97 -15.68 -19.86 -1.38
C PRO A 97 -14.96 -19.46 -2.67
N ALA A 98 -15.70 -19.30 -3.77
CA ALA A 98 -15.12 -18.88 -5.05
C ALA A 98 -14.47 -17.48 -4.98
N GLU A 99 -15.05 -16.57 -4.20
CA GLU A 99 -14.51 -15.23 -4.01
C GLU A 99 -13.31 -15.24 -3.06
N LEU A 100 -13.37 -16.02 -1.97
CA LEU A 100 -12.22 -16.20 -1.09
C LEU A 100 -11.01 -16.75 -1.85
N GLU A 101 -11.22 -17.71 -2.76
CA GLU A 101 -10.15 -18.24 -3.61
C GLU A 101 -9.54 -17.17 -4.55
N LEU A 102 -10.33 -16.20 -5.02
CA LEU A 102 -9.80 -15.06 -5.78
C LEU A 102 -8.91 -14.18 -4.89
N LEU A 103 -9.36 -13.87 -3.68
CA LEU A 103 -8.57 -13.08 -2.72
C LEU A 103 -7.27 -13.79 -2.36
N LYS A 104 -7.31 -15.10 -2.07
CA LYS A 104 -6.11 -15.91 -1.76
C LYS A 104 -5.10 -15.88 -2.90
N LYS A 105 -5.55 -16.03 -4.15
CA LYS A 105 -4.68 -15.92 -5.34
C LYS A 105 -4.06 -14.52 -5.51
N LEU A 106 -4.82 -13.47 -5.22
CA LEU A 106 -4.31 -12.10 -5.27
C LEU A 106 -3.29 -11.84 -4.17
N ALA A 107 -3.56 -12.33 -2.96
CA ALA A 107 -2.76 -12.15 -1.75
C ALA A 107 -1.50 -13.03 -1.67
N ALA A 108 -1.34 -14.01 -2.56
CA ALA A 108 -0.16 -14.88 -2.64
C ALA A 108 1.08 -14.16 -3.23
N ARG A 109 1.45 -13.01 -2.65
CA ARG A 109 2.57 -12.14 -3.04
C ARG A 109 3.12 -11.44 -1.81
N ASP A 110 4.36 -10.97 -1.89
CA ASP A 110 4.98 -10.18 -0.81
C ASP A 110 4.17 -8.91 -0.52
N TYR A 111 4.25 -8.46 0.74
CA TYR A 111 3.57 -7.24 1.22
C TYR A 111 2.04 -7.25 1.08
N LEU A 112 1.43 -8.43 0.97
CA LEU A 112 -0.02 -8.59 1.06
C LEU A 112 -0.39 -9.35 2.32
N LEU A 113 -1.40 -8.84 3.00
CA LEU A 113 -1.98 -9.42 4.20
C LEU A 113 -3.45 -9.69 3.91
N LEU A 114 -3.91 -10.92 4.05
CA LEU A 114 -5.30 -11.31 3.85
C LEU A 114 -5.85 -11.95 5.13
N SER A 115 -6.96 -11.43 5.66
CA SER A 115 -7.61 -12.03 6.82
C SER A 115 -9.13 -11.81 6.83
N PRO A 116 -9.92 -12.70 7.47
CA PRO A 116 -11.30 -12.39 7.77
C PRO A 116 -11.37 -11.26 8.80
N TYR A 117 -12.41 -10.44 8.73
CA TYR A 117 -12.62 -9.33 9.66
C TYR A 117 -14.07 -9.33 10.18
N PRO A 118 -14.31 -9.76 11.44
CA PRO A 118 -15.65 -9.76 12.03
C PRO A 118 -16.26 -8.36 12.06
N GLY A 119 -17.52 -8.22 11.64
CA GLY A 119 -18.19 -6.92 11.60
C GLY A 119 -17.80 -6.02 10.43
N LEU A 120 -17.09 -6.55 9.42
CA LEU A 120 -16.75 -5.78 8.22
C LEU A 120 -18.01 -5.21 7.53
N PRO A 121 -18.04 -3.90 7.18
CA PRO A 121 -19.24 -3.24 6.67
C PRO A 121 -19.56 -3.57 5.20
N ALA A 122 -18.65 -4.26 4.50
CA ALA A 122 -18.79 -4.67 3.10
C ALA A 122 -18.22 -6.08 2.91
N GLU A 123 -18.29 -6.62 1.69
CA GLU A 123 -17.77 -7.97 1.41
C GLU A 123 -16.25 -8.01 1.49
N VAL A 124 -15.59 -6.98 0.94
CA VAL A 124 -14.14 -6.80 0.96
C VAL A 124 -13.83 -5.33 1.25
N VAL A 125 -12.87 -5.08 2.15
CA VAL A 125 -12.27 -3.76 2.32
C VAL A 125 -10.76 -3.92 2.20
N VAL A 126 -10.14 -3.10 1.35
CA VAL A 126 -8.70 -3.10 1.15
C VAL A 126 -8.10 -1.80 1.66
N SER A 127 -7.08 -1.92 2.52
CA SER A 127 -6.42 -0.81 3.19
C SER A 127 -4.93 -0.80 2.86
N SER A 128 -4.38 0.38 2.61
CA SER A 128 -2.95 0.70 2.78
C SER A 128 -2.85 1.87 3.75
N TRP A 129 -1.65 2.27 4.18
CA TRP A 129 -1.52 3.47 5.01
C TRP A 129 -2.23 4.67 4.36
N ASN A 130 -3.16 5.27 5.10
CA ASN A 130 -3.98 6.41 4.68
C ASN A 130 -4.87 6.25 3.44
N ARG A 131 -5.06 5.03 2.90
CA ARG A 131 -5.97 4.77 1.78
C ARG A 131 -6.83 3.55 2.06
N GLN A 132 -8.13 3.66 1.82
CA GLN A 132 -9.04 2.55 2.02
C GLN A 132 -10.10 2.51 0.95
N LEU A 133 -10.35 1.34 0.39
CA LEU A 133 -11.36 1.12 -0.62
C LEU A 133 -12.34 0.05 -0.16
N VAL A 134 -13.62 0.41 -0.18
CA VAL A 134 -14.74 -0.48 0.14
C VAL A 134 -15.25 -1.10 -1.16
N LEU A 135 -15.36 -2.43 -1.19
CA LEU A 135 -15.68 -3.20 -2.37
C LEU A 135 -16.87 -4.12 -2.12
N ASP A 136 -17.68 -4.30 -3.15
CA ASP A 136 -18.86 -5.17 -3.12
C ASP A 136 -18.51 -6.65 -3.31
N GLY A 137 -17.23 -7.00 -3.50
CA GLY A 137 -16.79 -8.39 -3.68
C GLY A 137 -15.35 -8.50 -4.20
N ALA A 138 -14.84 -9.74 -4.24
CA ALA A 138 -13.46 -10.04 -4.65
C ALA A 138 -13.17 -9.83 -6.14
N ALA A 139 -14.23 -9.81 -6.98
CA ALA A 139 -14.11 -9.64 -8.43
C ALA A 139 -14.09 -8.16 -8.88
N ASP A 140 -14.16 -7.20 -7.94
CA ASP A 140 -14.09 -5.78 -8.28
C ASP A 140 -12.76 -5.43 -8.94
N LYS A 141 -12.81 -4.85 -10.15
CA LYS A 141 -11.63 -4.52 -10.95
C LYS A 141 -10.72 -3.49 -10.28
N ARG A 142 -11.21 -2.74 -9.30
CA ARG A 142 -10.43 -1.77 -8.55
C ARG A 142 -9.51 -2.43 -7.54
N LEU A 143 -9.78 -3.65 -7.08
CA LEU A 143 -8.94 -4.36 -6.11
C LEU A 143 -7.50 -4.60 -6.62
N PRO A 144 -7.27 -5.24 -7.78
CA PRO A 144 -5.90 -5.41 -8.28
C PRO A 144 -5.21 -4.08 -8.58
N GLU A 145 -5.96 -3.06 -8.97
CA GLU A 145 -5.43 -1.72 -9.21
C GLU A 145 -5.03 -1.00 -7.91
N PHE A 146 -5.81 -1.15 -6.84
CA PHE A 146 -5.48 -0.66 -5.51
C PHE A 146 -4.19 -1.28 -5.00
N ILE A 147 -4.08 -2.61 -5.09
CA ILE A 147 -2.87 -3.36 -4.72
C ILE A 147 -1.66 -2.82 -5.51
N ARG A 148 -1.78 -2.70 -6.84
CA ARG A 148 -0.70 -2.20 -7.70
C ARG A 148 -0.22 -0.80 -7.30
N ARG A 149 -1.14 0.10 -6.92
CA ARG A 149 -0.82 1.51 -6.62
C ARG A 149 -0.25 1.73 -5.23
N PHE A 150 -0.70 0.91 -4.27
CA PHE A 150 -0.51 1.23 -2.86
C PHE A 150 0.37 0.25 -2.09
N THR A 151 0.64 -0.94 -2.62
CA THR A 151 1.70 -1.80 -2.09
C THR A 151 3.05 -1.11 -2.25
N MET A 152 3.81 -1.02 -1.16
CA MET A 152 5.15 -0.45 -1.09
C MET A 152 5.23 1.01 -1.58
N ASN A 153 4.13 1.77 -1.46
CA ASN A 153 4.08 3.14 -1.94
C ASN A 153 4.87 4.08 -1.00
N PRO A 154 5.99 4.67 -1.47
CA PRO A 154 6.88 5.45 -0.60
C PRO A 154 6.38 6.86 -0.31
N GLU A 155 5.31 7.32 -0.97
CA GLU A 155 4.70 8.61 -0.69
C GLU A 155 3.69 8.53 0.46
N LEU A 156 3.22 7.33 0.79
CA LEU A 156 2.12 7.12 1.74
C LEU A 156 2.53 6.29 2.95
N ALA A 157 3.23 5.18 2.73
CA ALA A 157 3.71 4.34 3.81
C ALA A 157 4.85 5.06 4.54
N PRO A 158 4.83 5.18 5.88
CA PRO A 158 5.92 5.80 6.63
C PRO A 158 7.25 5.03 6.54
N GLU A 159 7.22 3.69 6.48
CA GLU A 159 8.42 2.83 6.44
C GLU A 159 8.38 1.80 5.30
N PRO A 160 8.25 2.24 4.03
CA PRO A 160 8.06 1.35 2.90
C PRO A 160 9.24 0.38 2.77
N GLY A 161 8.95 -0.92 2.81
CA GLY A 161 9.95 -1.97 2.64
C GLY A 161 10.65 -2.44 3.90
N ALA A 162 10.23 -1.94 5.06
CA ALA A 162 10.53 -2.60 6.33
C ALA A 162 9.95 -4.02 6.36
N PRO A 163 10.53 -4.95 7.13
CA PRO A 163 10.19 -6.36 7.06
C PRO A 163 8.69 -6.63 7.24
N CYS A 164 8.09 -7.41 6.34
CA CYS A 164 6.74 -7.95 6.56
C CYS A 164 6.74 -9.41 7.02
N THR A 165 7.86 -9.89 7.56
CA THR A 165 8.03 -11.24 8.11
C THR A 165 8.83 -11.14 9.40
N GLN A 166 8.87 -12.21 10.22
CA GLN A 166 9.55 -12.24 11.52
C GLN A 166 8.90 -11.35 12.62
N GLY A 167 7.67 -10.89 12.39
CA GLY A 167 6.79 -10.31 13.38
C GLY A 167 5.90 -11.37 14.03
N THR A 168 4.64 -11.03 14.31
CA THR A 168 3.66 -11.92 14.94
C THR A 168 2.76 -12.63 13.92
N GLY A 169 2.18 -13.75 14.39
CA GLY A 169 1.23 -14.61 13.68
C GLY A 169 1.85 -15.45 12.56
N GLU A 170 1.24 -16.62 12.35
CA GLU A 170 1.67 -17.59 11.36
C GLU A 170 0.65 -17.63 10.23
N PRO A 171 0.99 -17.16 9.01
CA PRO A 171 0.14 -17.33 7.85
C PRO A 171 -0.17 -18.81 7.61
N SER A 172 -1.39 -19.10 7.15
CA SER A 172 -1.76 -20.41 6.63
C SER A 172 -0.82 -20.77 5.47
N SER A 173 -0.35 -22.01 5.44
CA SER A 173 0.34 -22.55 4.26
C SER A 173 -0.57 -22.37 3.04
N ALA A 174 -0.07 -21.64 2.05
CA ALA A 174 -0.78 -21.39 0.78
C ALA A 174 -1.14 -22.69 0.04
#